data_AF-A0A263NSQ1-F1
#
_entry.id   AF-A0A263NSQ1-F1
#
_cell.length_a   1.000
_cell.length_b   1.000
_cell.length_c   1.000
_cell.angle_alpha   90.00
_cell.angle_beta   90.00
_cell.angle_gamma   90.00
#
_symmetry.space_group_name_H-M   'P 1'
#
loop_
_entity.id
_entity.type
_entity.pdbx_description
1 polymer ?
#
loop_
_entity_poly.entity_id
_entity_poly.type
_entity_poly.pdbx_seq_one_letter_code
_entity_poly.pdbx_strand_id
1 'polypeptide(L)'
;MGKQKTVWPTEREIRLRFILFAVIDVASAQGVPAEVLLPAHKLLRDAPTEAQLLETLADILACDEMLGFRFPAGTEADDLMCALERGADTTKGVVF
;
A
#
# COMPACT_ATOMS: atom_id res chain seq x y z
N MET A 1 27.90 -4.44 -21.17
CA MET A 1 27.15 -5.32 -20.26
C MET A 1 27.09 -4.65 -18.90
N GLY A 2 25.99 -3.94 -18.61
CA GLY A 2 25.82 -3.19 -17.36
C GLY A 2 25.43 -4.13 -16.23
N LYS A 3 26.23 -4.19 -15.17
CA LYS A 3 25.90 -4.92 -13.95
C LYS A 3 24.63 -4.29 -13.37
N GLN A 4 23.48 -4.99 -13.47
CA GLN A 4 22.30 -4.61 -12.70
C GLN A 4 22.67 -4.73 -11.23
N LYS A 5 22.86 -3.59 -10.56
CA LYS A 5 23.02 -3.55 -9.11
C LYS A 5 21.74 -4.14 -8.54
N THR A 6 21.84 -5.24 -7.81
CA THR A 6 20.75 -5.73 -6.96
C THR A 6 20.48 -4.65 -5.91
N VAL A 7 19.50 -3.79 -6.21
CA VAL A 7 18.98 -2.82 -5.25
C VAL A 7 18.14 -3.63 -4.27
N TRP A 8 18.64 -3.74 -3.04
CA TRP A 8 17.89 -4.37 -1.97
C TRP A 8 16.70 -3.48 -1.62
N PRO A 9 15.51 -4.06 -1.41
CA PRO A 9 14.38 -3.29 -0.93
C PRO A 9 14.70 -2.70 0.44
N THR A 10 14.35 -1.45 0.63
CA THR A 10 14.43 -0.75 1.92
C THR A 10 13.49 -1.38 2.95
N GLU A 11 13.76 -1.18 4.23
CA GLU A 11 12.86 -1.63 5.31
C GLU A 11 11.43 -1.10 5.15
N ARG A 12 11.28 0.08 4.55
CA ARG A 12 9.98 0.67 4.21
C ARG A 12 9.26 -0.11 3.12
N GLU A 13 9.94 -0.45 2.02
CA GLU A 13 9.37 -1.27 0.95
C GLU A 13 9.00 -2.68 1.43
N ILE A 14 9.83 -3.28 2.29
CA ILE A 14 9.53 -4.58 2.91
C ILE A 14 8.24 -4.47 3.72
N ARG A 15 8.12 -3.48 4.61
CA ARG A 15 6.91 -3.27 5.43
C ARG A 15 5.68 -3.02 4.59
N LEU A 16 5.77 -2.18 3.56
CA LEU A 16 4.65 -1.92 2.64
C LEU A 16 4.19 -3.17 1.90
N ARG A 17 5.09 -4.08 1.54
CA ARG A 17 4.70 -5.39 0.95
C ARG A 17 3.91 -6.24 1.94
N PHE A 18 4.34 -6.29 3.21
CA PHE A 18 3.59 -7.02 4.24
C PHE A 18 2.21 -6.41 4.50
N ILE A 19 2.13 -5.08 4.57
CA ILE A 19 0.87 -4.35 4.74
C ILE A 19 -0.04 -4.61 3.54
N LEU A 20 0.46 -4.46 2.32
CA LEU A 20 -0.32 -4.73 1.09
C LEU A 20 -0.80 -6.19 1.05
N PHE A 21 0.02 -7.16 1.43
CA PHE A 21 -0.40 -8.55 1.52
C PHE A 21 -1.55 -8.75 2.52
N ALA A 22 -1.46 -8.15 3.71
CA ALA A 22 -2.53 -8.21 4.71
C ALA A 22 -3.81 -7.51 4.26
N VAL A 23 -3.70 -6.35 3.58
CA VAL A 23 -4.85 -5.63 3.02
C VAL A 23 -5.51 -6.46 1.92
N ILE A 24 -4.74 -7.10 1.04
CA ILE A 24 -5.30 -7.97 -0.01
C ILE A 24 -6.07 -9.15 0.59
N ASP A 25 -5.55 -9.77 1.66
CA ASP A 25 -6.23 -10.87 2.34
C ASP A 25 -7.58 -10.42 2.95
N VAL A 26 -7.58 -9.29 3.65
CA VAL A 26 -8.81 -8.71 4.21
C VAL A 26 -9.79 -8.28 3.11
N ALA A 27 -9.31 -7.60 2.08
CA ALA A 27 -10.11 -7.16 0.94
C ALA A 27 -10.74 -8.35 0.21
N SER A 28 -9.99 -9.44 0.06
CA SER A 28 -10.50 -10.70 -0.47
C SER A 28 -11.59 -11.30 0.40
N ALA A 29 -11.47 -11.21 1.72
CA ALA A 29 -12.50 -11.69 2.66
C ALA A 29 -13.75 -10.77 2.67
N GLN A 30 -13.59 -9.47 2.43
CA GLN A 30 -14.69 -8.50 2.34
C GLN A 30 -15.41 -8.51 0.99
N GLY A 31 -14.86 -9.20 -0.02
CA GLY A 31 -15.49 -9.37 -1.33
C GLY A 31 -15.10 -8.33 -2.37
N VAL A 32 -13.99 -7.60 -2.17
CA VAL A 32 -13.44 -6.67 -3.17
C VAL A 32 -13.24 -7.42 -4.50
N PRO A 33 -13.65 -6.84 -5.64
CA PRO A 33 -13.62 -7.53 -6.91
C PRO A 33 -12.20 -7.91 -7.32
N ALA A 34 -12.07 -9.11 -7.90
CA ALA A 34 -10.79 -9.68 -8.30
C ALA A 34 -10.05 -8.81 -9.33
N GLU A 35 -10.74 -7.94 -10.07
CA GLU A 35 -10.13 -6.98 -10.99
C GLU A 35 -9.21 -5.97 -10.29
N VAL A 36 -9.45 -5.70 -9.00
CA VAL A 36 -8.60 -4.85 -8.15
C VAL A 36 -7.52 -5.68 -7.45
N LEU A 37 -7.88 -6.87 -6.95
CA LEU A 37 -6.96 -7.72 -6.18
C LEU A 37 -5.90 -8.43 -7.02
N LEU A 38 -6.22 -8.82 -8.26
CA LEU A 38 -5.30 -9.55 -9.15
C LEU A 38 -4.09 -8.68 -9.57
N PRO A 39 -4.26 -7.40 -9.98
CA PRO A 39 -3.14 -6.49 -10.21
C PRO A 39 -2.26 -6.31 -8.96
N ALA A 40 -2.88 -6.16 -7.78
CA ALA A 40 -2.16 -6.00 -6.52
C ALA A 40 -1.32 -7.24 -6.16
N HIS A 41 -1.87 -8.45 -6.34
CA HIS A 41 -1.15 -9.70 -6.17
C HIS A 41 0.00 -9.86 -7.18
N LYS A 42 -0.18 -9.41 -8.41
CA LYS A 42 0.87 -9.43 -9.43
C LYS A 42 2.01 -8.49 -9.04
N LEU A 43 1.66 -7.28 -8.59
CA LEU A 43 2.63 -6.27 -8.15
C LEU A 43 3.55 -6.81 -7.05
N LEU A 44 3.02 -7.57 -6.08
CA LEU A 44 3.81 -8.19 -5.02
C LEU A 44 4.83 -9.24 -5.51
N ARG A 45 4.60 -9.89 -6.67
CA ARG A 45 5.53 -10.89 -7.22
C ARG A 45 6.70 -10.27 -7.97
N ASP A 46 6.55 -9.02 -8.41
CA ASP A 46 7.59 -8.28 -9.11
C ASP A 46 8.52 -7.56 -8.09
N ALA A 47 9.25 -6.53 -8.51
CA ALA A 47 10.02 -5.66 -7.63
C ALA A 47 9.35 -4.28 -7.52
N PRO A 48 8.20 -4.18 -6.83
CA PRO A 48 7.46 -2.92 -6.78
C PRO A 48 8.21 -1.89 -5.96
N THR A 49 8.15 -0.67 -6.45
CA THR A 49 8.64 0.52 -5.76
C THR A 49 7.68 0.95 -4.66
N GLU A 50 8.18 1.73 -3.71
CA GLU A 50 7.36 2.34 -2.66
C GLU A 50 6.11 3.04 -3.21
N ALA A 51 6.25 3.87 -4.25
CA ALA A 51 5.12 4.61 -4.83
C ALA A 51 4.03 3.68 -5.37
N GLN A 52 4.42 2.57 -6.02
CA GLN A 52 3.45 1.60 -6.55
C GLN A 52 2.71 0.85 -5.44
N LEU A 53 3.42 0.50 -4.35
CA LEU A 53 2.79 -0.13 -3.20
C LEU A 53 1.75 0.79 -2.56
N LEU A 54 2.08 2.08 -2.46
CA LEU A 54 1.18 3.10 -1.90
C LEU A 54 -0.04 3.36 -2.78
N GLU A 55 0.16 3.49 -4.08
CA GLU A 55 -0.93 3.68 -5.05
C GLU A 55 -1.90 2.50 -5.00
N THR A 56 -1.38 1.27 -5.04
CA THR A 56 -2.22 0.06 -4.96
C THR A 56 -2.93 -0.07 -3.62
N LEU A 57 -2.28 0.29 -2.50
CA LEU A 57 -2.93 0.34 -1.19
C LEU A 57 -4.10 1.35 -1.20
N ALA A 58 -3.90 2.53 -1.76
CA ALA A 58 -4.94 3.54 -1.87
C ALA A 58 -6.11 3.06 -2.74
N ASP A 59 -5.83 2.41 -3.87
CA ASP A 59 -6.86 1.87 -4.77
C ASP A 59 -7.73 0.81 -4.09
N ILE A 60 -7.12 -0.13 -3.35
CA ILE A 60 -7.88 -1.14 -2.61
C ILE A 60 -8.71 -0.50 -1.49
N LEU A 61 -8.14 0.45 -0.75
CA LEU A 61 -8.83 1.13 0.34
C LEU A 61 -9.94 2.08 -0.13
N ALA A 62 -9.91 2.50 -1.39
CA ALA A 62 -10.96 3.30 -2.01
C ALA A 62 -12.19 2.48 -2.43
N CYS A 63 -12.11 1.14 -2.40
CA CYS A 63 -13.26 0.27 -2.67
C CYS A 63 -14.33 0.40 -1.57
N ASP A 64 -15.61 0.35 -1.96
CA ASP A 64 -16.73 0.46 -1.02
C ASP A 64 -16.71 -0.65 0.04
N GLU A 65 -16.25 -1.84 -0.32
CA GLU A 65 -16.10 -2.99 0.58
C GLU A 65 -15.02 -2.78 1.66
N MET A 66 -14.12 -1.80 1.45
CA MET A 66 -13.07 -1.43 2.39
C MET A 66 -13.43 -0.18 3.22
N LEU A 67 -14.63 0.37 3.05
CA LEU A 67 -15.10 1.50 3.85
C LEU A 67 -15.15 1.14 5.34
N GLY A 68 -14.44 1.93 6.15
CA GLY A 68 -14.32 1.69 7.59
C GLY A 68 -13.24 0.68 7.97
N PHE A 69 -12.51 0.11 7.00
CA PHE A 69 -11.30 -0.64 7.29
C PHE A 69 -10.25 0.27 7.93
N ARG A 70 -9.72 -0.16 9.07
CA ARG A 70 -8.59 0.46 9.71
C ARG A 70 -7.75 -0.61 10.37
N PHE A 71 -6.44 -0.46 10.31
CA PHE A 71 -5.55 -1.28 11.13
C PHE A 71 -5.83 -1.04 12.62
N PRO A 72 -5.61 -2.03 13.49
CA PRO A 72 -5.75 -1.84 14.92
C PRO A 72 -4.88 -0.68 15.39
N ALA A 73 -5.46 0.23 16.18
CA ALA A 73 -4.77 1.43 16.63
C ALA A 73 -3.49 1.10 17.41
N GLY A 74 -2.41 1.84 17.13
CA GLY A 74 -1.10 1.61 17.75
C GLY A 74 -0.34 0.40 17.20
N THR A 75 -0.80 -0.20 16.10
CA THR A 75 0.03 -1.10 15.30
C THR A 75 0.92 -0.30 14.37
N GLU A 76 2.08 -0.85 14.02
CA GLU A 76 3.00 -0.22 13.06
C GLU A 76 2.34 0.05 11.70
N ALA A 77 1.34 -0.76 11.32
CA ALA A 77 0.54 -0.54 10.12
C ALA A 77 -0.40 0.67 10.24
N ASP A 78 -1.02 0.89 11.39
CA ASP A 78 -1.83 2.10 11.67
C ASP A 78 -0.93 3.35 11.72
N ASP A 79 0.24 3.28 12.37
CA ASP A 79 1.21 4.37 12.39
C ASP A 79 1.70 4.73 10.97
N LEU A 80 1.97 3.71 10.15
CA LEU A 80 2.40 3.91 8.77
C LEU A 80 1.27 4.50 7.92
N MET A 81 0.04 4.01 8.04
CA MET A 81 -1.14 4.58 7.36
C MET A 81 -1.39 6.04 7.77
N CYS A 82 -1.34 6.36 9.06
CA CYS A 82 -1.47 7.73 9.55
C CYS A 82 -0.31 8.62 9.07
N ALA A 83 0.92 8.10 8.99
CA ALA A 83 2.04 8.83 8.43
C ALA A 83 1.86 9.12 6.93
N LEU A 84 1.21 8.22 6.19
CA LEU A 84 0.88 8.42 4.77
C LEU A 84 -0.22 9.47 4.57
N GLU A 85 -1.29 9.43 5.37
CA GLU A 85 -2.34 10.46 5.36
C GLU A 85 -1.76 11.85 5.66
N ARG A 86 -0.86 11.93 6.64
CA ARG A 86 -0.15 13.18 7.00
C ARG A 86 0.89 13.61 5.96
N GLY A 87 1.52 12.67 5.26
CA GLY A 87 2.47 12.95 4.17
C GLY A 87 1.78 13.50 2.92
N ALA A 88 0.56 13.02 2.63
CA ALA A 88 -0.27 13.52 1.53
C ALA A 88 -0.85 14.92 1.79
N ASP A 89 -0.96 15.35 3.06
CA ASP A 89 -1.41 16.69 3.43
C ASP A 89 -0.37 17.79 3.12
N THR A 90 0.93 17.45 3.07
CA THR A 90 1.99 18.43 2.77
C THR A 90 1.99 18.90 1.30
N THR A 91 1.31 18.20 0.39
CA THR A 91 1.12 18.64 -1.01
C THR A 91 -0.18 19.41 -1.26
N LYS A 92 -1.05 19.59 -0.25
CA LYS A 92 -2.27 20.42 -0.34
C LYS A 92 -2.23 21.68 0.52
N GLY A 93 -1.04 22.16 0.85
CA GLY A 93 -0.83 23.29 1.75
C GLY A 93 -0.17 24.53 1.14
N VAL A 94 -0.41 24.88 -0.13
CA VAL A 94 -0.12 26.25 -0.62
C VAL A 94 -1.16 26.67 -1.67
N VAL A 95 -2.22 27.32 -1.20
CA VAL A 95 -2.97 28.28 -2.03
C VAL A 95 -2.96 29.58 -1.24
N PHE A 96 -2.24 30.57 -1.78
CA PHE A 96 -2.24 31.96 -1.32
C PHE A 96 -3.59 32.62 -1.62
#